data_AF-A0A0W7WEJ1-F1
#
_entry.id   AF-A0A0W7WEJ1-F1
#
_cell.length_a   1.000
_cell.length_b   1.000
_cell.length_c   1.000
_cell.angle_alpha   90.00
_cell.angle_beta   90.00
_cell.angle_gamma   90.00
#
_symmetry.space_group_name_H-M   'P 1'
#
loop_
_entity.id
_entity.type
_entity.pdbx_description
1 polymer ?
#
loop_
_entity_poly.entity_id
_entity_poly.type
_entity_poly.pdbx_seq_one_letter_code
_entity_poly.pdbx_strand_id
1 'polypeptide(L)' 'MKLEKLSLVDDQFFTAEIAADAGIISLQAEVQPLGPVHIAHAVWKENGDDAMNYVSQRLTAVRDMIEEKLRANA' A
#
# COMPACT_ATOMS: atom_id res chain seq x y z
N MET A 1 6.22 7.69 7.64
CA MET A 1 5.07 6.94 7.07
C MET A 1 4.75 5.77 7.97
N LYS A 2 3.47 5.40 8.11
CA LYS A 2 3.02 4.30 8.95
C LYS A 2 1.82 3.60 8.31
N LEU A 3 1.81 2.27 8.30
CA LEU A 3 0.72 1.46 7.76
C LEU A 3 -0.37 1.41 8.84
N GLU A 4 -1.53 1.97 8.53
CA GLU A 4 -2.65 2.06 9.47
C GLU A 4 -3.62 0.91 9.27
N LYS A 5 -3.90 0.52 8.03
CA LYS A 5 -4.77 -0.61 7.70
C LYS A 5 -4.21 -1.41 6.54
N LEU A 6 -4.45 -2.71 6.60
CA LEU A 6 -4.22 -3.66 5.53
C LEU A 6 -5.41 -4.62 5.49
N SER A 7 -6.09 -4.68 4.37
CA SER A 7 -7.24 -5.55 4.16
C SER A 7 -7.04 -6.34 2.88
N LEU A 8 -6.98 -7.67 3.02
CA LEU A 8 -6.99 -8.59 1.89
C LEU A 8 -8.36 -8.52 1.21
N VAL A 9 -8.37 -8.28 -0.09
CA VAL A 9 -9.60 -8.28 -0.90
C VAL A 9 -9.85 -9.68 -1.44
N ASP A 10 -8.80 -10.32 -1.94
CA ASP A 10 -8.76 -11.71 -2.38
C ASP A 10 -7.32 -12.26 -2.26
N ASP A 11 -7.07 -13.48 -2.74
CA ASP A 11 -5.76 -14.13 -2.64
C ASP A 11 -4.63 -13.41 -3.42
N GLN A 12 -4.95 -12.41 -4.24
CA GLN A 12 -4.02 -11.70 -5.12
C GLN A 12 -4.00 -10.19 -4.89
N PHE A 13 -5.00 -9.60 -4.25
CA PHE A 13 -5.14 -8.16 -4.08
C PHE A 13 -5.39 -7.78 -2.63
N PHE A 14 -4.80 -6.67 -2.21
CA PHE A 14 -5.12 -6.03 -0.95
C PHE A 14 -5.27 -4.51 -1.12
N THR A 15 -5.89 -3.93 -0.11
CA THR A 15 -5.95 -2.49 0.09
C THR A 15 -5.15 -2.12 1.33
N ALA A 16 -4.42 -1.01 1.26
CA ALA A 16 -3.64 -0.49 2.37
C ALA A 16 -3.92 1.00 2.60
N GLU A 17 -4.02 1.41 3.85
CA GLU A 17 -4.07 2.83 4.24
C GLU A 17 -2.75 3.20 4.91
N ILE A 18 -2.05 4.19 4.37
CA ILE A 18 -0.78 4.67 4.90
C ILE A 18 -0.92 6.11 5.37
N ALA A 19 -0.59 6.37 6.63
CA ALA A 19 -0.40 7.71 7.14
C ALA A 19 0.94 8.28 6.65
N ALA A 20 0.87 9.38 5.91
CA ALA A 20 1.97 10.18 5.42
C ALA A 20 1.85 11.62 5.96
N ASP A 21 2.90 12.44 5.76
CA ASP A 21 2.97 13.78 6.37
C ASP A 21 1.85 14.72 5.88
N ALA A 22 1.33 14.49 4.67
CA ALA A 22 0.29 15.30 4.04
C ALA A 22 -1.13 14.73 4.22
N GLY A 23 -1.30 13.54 4.79
CA GLY A 23 -2.59 12.87 4.88
C GLY A 23 -2.51 11.34 4.79
N ILE A 24 -3.63 10.70 4.50
CA ILE A 24 -3.76 9.26 4.39
C ILE A 24 -3.83 8.87 2.91
N ILE A 25 -2.91 8.00 2.51
CA ILE A 25 -2.90 7.41 1.17
C ILE A 25 -3.65 6.08 1.22
N SER A 26 -4.66 5.93 0.36
CA SER A 26 -5.28 4.65 0.06
C SER A 26 -4.59 4.01 -1.13
N LEU A 27 -4.13 2.78 -0.95
CA LEU A 27 -3.39 2.00 -1.93
C LEU A 27 -4.20 0.75 -2.30
N GLN A 28 -4.16 0.41 -3.59
CA GLN A 28 -4.53 -0.93 -4.05
C GLN A 28 -3.30 -1.57 -4.67
N ALA A 29 -3.00 -2.79 -4.24
CA ALA A 29 -1.82 -3.49 -4.67
C ALA A 29 -2.08 -4.98 -4.83
N GLU A 30 -1.36 -5.56 -5.78
CA GLU A 30 -1.37 -6.97 -6.13
C GLU A 30 -0.18 -7.67 -5.46
N VAL A 31 -0.44 -8.81 -4.83
CA VAL A 31 0.56 -9.72 -4.27
C VAL A 31 0.67 -10.90 -5.22
N GLN A 32 1.86 -11.12 -5.74
CA GLN A 32 2.16 -12.34 -6.47
C GLN A 32 2.77 -13.35 -5.49
N PRO A 33 2.35 -14.63 -5.51
CA PRO A 33 2.82 -15.65 -4.56
C PRO A 33 4.34 -15.81 -4.46
N LEU A 34 5.06 -15.43 -5.52
CA LEU A 34 6.52 -15.52 -5.62
C LEU A 34 7.16 -14.22 -6.17
N GLY A 35 6.38 -13.14 -6.23
CA GLY A 35 6.78 -11.89 -6.88
C GLY A 35 6.65 -10.68 -5.96
N PRO A 36 7.29 -9.55 -6.31
CA PRO A 36 7.20 -8.34 -5.53
C PRO A 36 5.78 -7.76 -5.57
N VAL A 37 5.36 -7.12 -4.48
CA VAL A 37 4.09 -6.39 -4.42
C VAL A 37 4.04 -5.31 -5.52
N HIS A 38 2.98 -5.31 -6.32
CA HIS A 38 2.75 -4.33 -7.37
C HIS A 38 1.66 -3.34 -6.94
N ILE A 39 2.01 -2.06 -6.80
CA ILE A 39 1.04 -1.02 -6.46
C ILE A 39 0.39 -0.53 -7.74
N ALA A 40 -0.88 -0.88 -7.93
CA ALA A 40 -1.64 -0.54 -9.13
C ALA A 40 -2.25 0.87 -9.04
N HIS A 41 -2.63 1.30 -7.84
CA HIS A 41 -3.32 2.57 -7.63
C HIS A 41 -3.02 3.16 -6.26
N ALA A 42 -2.86 4.48 -6.19
CA ALA A 42 -2.65 5.23 -4.95
C ALA A 42 -3.35 6.59 -5.03
N VAL A 43 -4.19 6.89 -4.05
CA VAL A 43 -4.88 8.19 -3.95
C VAL A 43 -4.82 8.73 -2.53
N TRP A 44 -4.76 10.05 -2.42
CA TRP A 44 -4.97 10.75 -1.16
C TRP A 44 -6.46 10.67 -0.79
N LYS A 45 -6.79 10.17 0.41
CA LYS A 45 -8.19 9.98 0.81
C LYS A 45 -8.93 11.30 1.01
N GLU A 46 -8.21 12.36 1.34
CA GLU A 46 -8.78 13.66 1.69
C GLU A 46 -9.37 14.38 0.48
N ASN A 47 -8.71 14.29 -0.68
CA ASN A 47 -9.08 15.02 -1.89
C ASN A 47 -9.28 14.13 -3.13
N GLY A 48 -8.89 12.85 -3.07
CA GLY A 48 -8.96 11.91 -4.20
C GLY A 48 -7.85 12.10 -5.24
N ASP A 49 -6.86 12.95 -4.96
CA ASP A 49 -5.76 13.22 -5.90
C ASP A 49 -4.83 12.02 -6.01
N ASP A 50 -4.21 11.88 -7.18
CA ASP A 50 -3.20 10.86 -7.44
C ASP A 50 -2.02 10.99 -6.47
N ALA A 51 -1.73 9.91 -5.75
CA ALA A 51 -0.61 9.80 -4.82
C ALA A 51 0.52 8.91 -5.37
N MET A 52 0.40 8.37 -6.60
CA MET A 52 1.37 7.43 -7.17
C MET A 52 2.78 7.99 -7.24
N ASN A 53 2.95 9.28 -7.52
CA ASN A 53 4.28 9.91 -7.51
C ASN A 53 4.93 9.88 -6.11
N TYR A 54 4.15 10.18 -5.06
CA TYR A 54 4.64 10.15 -3.68
C TYR A 54 5.01 8.73 -3.26
N VAL A 55 4.17 7.76 -3.62
CA VAL A 55 4.35 6.33 -3.32
C VAL A 55 5.54 5.77 -4.10
N SER A 56 5.70 6.11 -5.38
CA SER A 56 6.79 5.62 -6.23
C SER A 56 8.16 6.07 -5.72
N GLN A 57 8.27 7.31 -5.22
CA GLN A 57 9.50 7.80 -4.58
C GLN A 57 9.86 7.04 -3.29
N ARG A 58 8.89 6.33 -2.70
CA ARG A 58 9.03 5.60 -1.42
C ARG A 58 8.66 4.13 -1.57
N LEU A 59 8.73 3.60 -2.80
CA LEU A 59 8.16 2.31 -3.15
C LEU A 59 8.74 1.18 -2.31
N THR A 60 10.05 1.19 -2.04
CA THR A 60 10.71 0.19 -1.19
C THR A 60 10.14 0.20 0.22
N ALA A 61 10.04 1.36 0.86
CA ALA A 61 9.50 1.46 2.21
C ALA A 61 8.03 1.02 2.29
N VAL A 62 7.22 1.40 1.28
CA VAL A 62 5.82 0.98 1.21
C VAL A 62 5.70 -0.53 1.04
N ARG A 63 6.53 -1.14 0.18
CA ARG A 63 6.58 -2.60 0.00
C ARG A 63 6.97 -3.31 1.28
N ASP A 64 8.04 -2.88 1.93
CA ASP A 64 8.53 -3.49 3.17
C ASP A 64 7.45 -3.48 4.25
N MET A 65 6.74 -2.35 4.41
CA MET A 65 5.64 -2.21 5.37
C MET A 65 4.49 -3.19 5.10
N ILE A 66 4.15 -3.38 3.81
CA ILE A 66 3.09 -4.30 3.39
C ILE A 66 3.53 -5.75 3.61
N GLU A 67 4.73 -6.11 3.17
CA GLU A 67 5.27 -7.47 3.27
C GLU A 67 5.43 -7.91 4.73
N GLU A 68 5.92 -7.04 5.61
CA GLU A 68 6.03 -7.31 7.04
C GLU A 68 4.65 -7.62 7.64
N LYS A 69 3.63 -6.84 7.27
CA LYS A 69 2.28 -7.02 7.79
C LYS A 69 1.60 -8.27 7.22
N LEU A 70 1.86 -8.63 5.97
CA LEU A 70 1.38 -9.89 5.38
C LEU A 70 2.00 -11.10 6.09
N ARG A 71 3.32 -11.08 6.35
CA ARG A 71 4.01 -12.14 7.10
C ARG A 71 3.50 -12.28 8.53
N ALA A 72 3.12 -11.18 9.18
CA ALA A 72 2.56 -11.22 10.52
C ALA A 72 1.13 -11.79 10.61
N ASN A 73 0.42 -11.90 9.48
CA ASN A 73 -0.94 -12.45 9.40
C ASN A 73 -1.01 -13.85 8.76
N ALA A 74 0.13 -14.39 8.31
CA ALA A 74 0.27 -15.75 7.78
C ALA A 74 0.63 -16.74 8.90
#